data_AF-A0A952CDR9-F1
#
_entry.id   AF-A0A952CDR9-F1
#
_cell.length_a   1.000
_cell.length_b   1.000
_cell.length_c   1.000
_cell.angle_alpha   90.00
_cell.angle_beta   90.00
_cell.angle_gamma   90.00
#
_symmetry.space_group_name_H-M   'P 1'
#
loop_
_entity.id
_entity.type
_entity.pdbx_description
1 polymer ?
#
loop_
_entity_poly.entity_id
_entity_poly.type
_entity_poly.pdbx_seq_one_letter_code
_entity_poly.pdbx_strand_id
1 'polypeptide(L)'
;MCLIVVAWQAHPDHPLVVAANRDEFFARPTAAAARWHDAPQVVAGRDLQAGGTWLGVAAGGRFAAVTNVREPGKPPGERSRGRLTADFLTGDDSAADYARAIDGAAHSGFNLLVGDGRELWYASNRIAEPQPLAPGIYGVSNHLLDTPWPKLATAKARFAEALPRLPAEDAFFALLADDEIVPDAHLPATGIGLEWERRLSAIFVRSPDYGTRASTVVRLDAGGGGRLRERRFDAAGAAGESVVDLA
;
A
#
# COMPACT_ATOMS: atom_id res chain seq x y z
N MET A 1 -4.10 6.52 -6.50
CA MET A 1 -2.97 5.91 -7.24
C MET A 1 -1.96 5.54 -6.18
N CYS A 2 -1.37 4.35 -6.22
CA CYS A 2 -0.58 3.88 -5.08
C CYS A 2 0.52 2.96 -5.60
N LEU A 3 1.54 2.77 -4.76
CA LEU A 3 2.62 1.80 -4.95
C LEU A 3 2.83 1.08 -3.63
N ILE A 4 2.99 -0.24 -3.67
CA ILE A 4 3.36 -1.05 -2.52
C ILE A 4 4.43 -2.03 -2.99
N VAL A 5 5.53 -2.11 -2.26
CA VAL A 5 6.49 -3.22 -2.34
C VAL A 5 6.48 -3.92 -0.98
N VAL A 6 6.33 -5.24 -1.00
CA VAL A 6 6.28 -6.09 0.20
C VAL A 6 7.32 -7.21 0.09
N ALA A 7 8.12 -7.38 1.13
CA ALA A 7 8.86 -8.60 1.41
C ALA A 7 8.04 -9.44 2.39
N TRP A 8 7.68 -10.65 1.95
CA TRP A 8 7.03 -11.66 2.77
C TRP A 8 8.00 -12.81 3.01
N GLN A 9 8.34 -13.07 4.26
CA GLN A 9 9.29 -14.09 4.70
C GLN A 9 10.61 -14.08 3.90
N ALA A 10 11.03 -12.90 3.44
CA ALA A 10 12.24 -12.69 2.66
C ALA A 10 13.40 -12.09 3.49
N HIS A 11 13.20 -11.92 4.80
CA HIS A 11 14.22 -11.51 5.76
C HIS A 11 14.10 -12.37 7.02
N PRO A 12 15.23 -12.86 7.60
CA PRO A 12 15.20 -13.77 8.74
C PRO A 12 14.54 -13.18 9.99
N ASP A 13 14.82 -11.91 10.29
CA ASP A 13 14.32 -11.27 11.51
C ASP A 13 12.98 -10.52 11.32
N HIS A 14 12.59 -10.32 10.06
CA HIS A 14 11.48 -9.43 9.69
C HIS A 14 10.57 -10.12 8.68
N PRO A 15 9.63 -10.99 9.13
CA PRO A 15 8.77 -11.78 8.24
C PRO A 15 7.88 -10.92 7.33
N LEU A 16 7.62 -9.66 7.70
CA LEU A 16 6.94 -8.71 6.83
C LEU A 16 7.67 -7.37 6.83
N VAL A 17 8.04 -6.90 5.64
CA VAL A 17 8.55 -5.54 5.42
C VAL A 17 7.78 -4.93 4.26
N VAL A 18 7.28 -3.72 4.42
CA VAL A 18 6.49 -3.02 3.40
C VAL A 18 7.03 -1.62 3.23
N ALA A 19 7.17 -1.17 1.98
CA ALA A 19 7.39 0.22 1.63
C ALA A 19 6.31 0.64 0.63
N ALA A 20 5.56 1.68 0.93
CA ALA A 20 4.39 2.04 0.14
C ALA A 20 4.17 3.55 0.04
N ASN A 21 3.70 3.99 -1.12
CA ASN A 21 3.20 5.33 -1.36
C ASN A 21 1.69 5.30 -1.61
N ARG A 22 0.98 6.21 -0.94
CA ARG A 22 -0.41 6.54 -1.23
C ARG A 22 -0.48 7.87 -1.96
N ASP A 23 -0.94 7.84 -3.20
CA ASP A 23 -1.22 9.04 -3.98
C ASP A 23 -2.73 9.33 -3.99
N GLU A 24 -3.08 10.54 -3.61
CA GLU A 24 -4.47 10.97 -3.45
C GLU A 24 -4.59 12.50 -3.59
N PHE A 25 -5.79 12.98 -3.86
CA PHE A 25 -6.11 14.41 -3.77
C PHE A 25 -5.78 14.96 -2.38
N PHE A 26 -5.10 16.11 -2.33
CA PHE A 26 -4.76 16.76 -1.05
C PHE A 26 -6.00 17.20 -0.27
N ALA A 27 -7.08 17.55 -0.97
CA ALA A 27 -8.35 17.95 -0.39
C ALA A 27 -9.10 16.80 0.34
N ARG A 28 -8.78 15.53 0.09
CA ARG A 28 -9.44 14.40 0.77
C ARG A 28 -9.01 14.37 2.25
N PRO A 29 -9.90 14.53 3.23
CA PRO A 29 -9.46 14.57 4.63
C PRO A 29 -8.95 13.20 5.10
N THR A 30 -7.81 13.17 5.78
CA THR A 30 -7.19 11.95 6.30
C THR A 30 -6.54 12.23 7.66
N ALA A 31 -6.69 11.29 8.59
CA ALA A 31 -5.96 11.28 9.84
C ALA A 31 -4.59 10.60 9.67
N ALA A 32 -3.62 11.03 10.48
CA ALA A 32 -2.29 10.47 10.53
C ALA A 32 -2.30 9.01 11.01
N ALA A 33 -1.30 8.22 10.62
CA ALA A 33 -1.11 6.91 11.21
C ALA A 33 -0.91 7.00 12.73
N ALA A 34 -1.79 6.31 13.46
CA ALA A 34 -1.82 6.19 14.91
C ALA A 34 -2.61 4.93 15.29
N ARG A 35 -2.60 4.56 16.59
CA ARG A 35 -3.56 3.59 17.13
C ARG A 35 -4.97 4.19 17.03
N TRP A 36 -5.91 3.44 16.48
CA TRP A 36 -7.29 3.91 16.36
C TRP A 36 -7.98 3.93 17.72
N HIS A 37 -8.77 4.97 17.97
CA HIS A 37 -9.50 5.11 19.23
C HIS A 37 -10.60 4.05 19.39
N ASP A 38 -11.34 3.77 18.31
CA ASP A 38 -12.45 2.82 18.24
C ASP A 38 -12.02 1.36 17.97
N ALA A 39 -10.75 1.15 17.61
CA ALA A 39 -10.13 -0.17 17.46
C ALA A 39 -8.64 -0.11 17.85
N PRO A 40 -8.30 -0.07 19.16
CA PRO A 40 -6.93 0.15 19.65
C PRO A 40 -5.89 -0.88 19.18
N GLN A 41 -6.35 -2.05 18.72
CA GLN A 41 -5.52 -3.06 18.09
C GLN A 41 -4.99 -2.64 16.73
N VAL A 42 -5.63 -1.68 16.04
CA VAL A 42 -5.29 -1.22 14.68
C VAL A 42 -4.36 -0.02 14.75
N VAL A 43 -3.26 -0.08 14.00
CA VAL A 43 -2.35 1.04 13.71
C VAL A 43 -2.39 1.34 12.22
N ALA A 44 -2.99 2.47 11.87
CA ALA A 44 -3.16 2.88 10.48
C ALA A 44 -3.49 4.37 10.37
N GLY A 45 -3.20 4.98 9.22
CA GLY A 45 -3.87 6.23 8.83
C GLY A 45 -5.36 5.97 8.58
N ARG A 46 -6.21 7.01 8.63
CA ARG A 46 -7.66 6.83 8.43
C ARG A 46 -8.22 7.86 7.45
N ASP A 47 -8.92 7.37 6.44
CA ASP A 47 -9.71 8.21 5.55
C ASP A 47 -10.91 8.76 6.30
N LEU A 48 -10.96 10.09 6.48
CA LEU A 48 -12.03 10.74 7.23
C LEU A 48 -13.29 10.97 6.40
N GLN A 49 -13.23 10.73 5.08
CA GLN A 49 -14.39 10.81 4.21
C GLN A 49 -15.15 9.49 4.14
N ALA A 50 -14.45 8.36 3.98
CA ALA A 50 -15.08 7.04 3.86
C ALA A 50 -14.89 6.12 5.08
N GLY A 51 -14.13 6.54 6.09
CA GLY A 51 -13.96 5.85 7.37
C GLY A 51 -12.97 4.67 7.38
N GLY A 52 -12.43 4.27 6.24
CA GLY A 52 -11.51 3.13 6.09
C GLY A 52 -10.02 3.50 6.14
N THR A 53 -9.15 2.55 5.77
CA THR A 53 -7.71 2.79 5.59
C THR A 53 -7.19 2.16 4.29
N TRP A 54 -6.08 2.67 3.79
CA TRP A 54 -5.40 2.11 2.62
C TRP A 54 -4.31 1.09 2.99
N LEU A 55 -3.77 1.18 4.20
CA LEU A 55 -2.70 0.34 4.72
C LEU A 55 -2.71 0.41 6.24
N GLY A 56 -2.54 -0.73 6.89
CA GLY A 56 -2.44 -0.80 8.33
C GLY A 56 -1.96 -2.15 8.82
N VAL A 57 -1.71 -2.19 10.12
CA VAL A 57 -1.36 -3.40 10.87
C VAL A 57 -2.22 -3.49 12.13
N ALA A 58 -2.38 -4.71 12.63
CA ALA A 58 -3.00 -4.97 13.91
C ALA A 58 -2.21 -6.04 14.69
N ALA A 59 -2.66 -6.32 15.92
CA ALA A 59 -2.04 -7.33 16.78
C ALA A 59 -1.92 -8.70 16.09
N GLY A 60 -0.95 -9.51 16.52
CA GLY A 60 -0.74 -10.87 15.97
C GLY A 60 -0.13 -10.89 14.57
N GLY A 61 0.49 -9.80 14.12
CA GLY A 61 1.11 -9.70 12.80
C GLY A 61 0.11 -9.53 11.65
N ARG A 62 -1.13 -9.14 11.98
CA ARG A 62 -2.18 -8.88 10.99
C ARG A 62 -1.83 -7.62 10.19
N PHE A 63 -1.90 -7.71 8.88
CA PHE A 63 -1.54 -6.65 7.94
C PHE A 63 -2.57 -6.58 6.82
N ALA A 64 -2.92 -5.37 6.38
CA ALA A 64 -3.65 -5.21 5.14
C ALA A 64 -3.22 -3.95 4.40
N ALA A 65 -3.25 -4.01 3.08
CA ALA A 65 -3.07 -2.86 2.22
C ALA A 65 -3.82 -3.01 0.90
N VAL A 66 -4.33 -1.90 0.38
CA VAL A 66 -5.14 -1.87 -0.84
C VAL A 66 -4.62 -0.82 -1.82
N THR A 67 -4.58 -1.16 -3.11
CA THR A 67 -4.41 -0.20 -4.21
C THR A 67 -5.62 -0.23 -5.13
N ASN A 68 -5.83 0.87 -5.86
CA ASN A 68 -6.81 0.90 -6.93
C ASN A 68 -6.23 0.27 -8.21
N VAL A 69 -7.06 -0.43 -8.99
CA VAL A 69 -6.76 -0.72 -10.41
C VAL A 69 -7.12 0.52 -11.25
N ARG A 70 -6.30 0.84 -12.25
CA ARG A 70 -6.47 2.01 -13.12
C ARG A 70 -7.42 1.68 -14.27
N GLU A 71 -8.64 2.21 -14.19
CA GLU A 71 -9.70 1.98 -15.19
C GLU A 71 -10.49 3.29 -15.42
N PRO A 72 -9.98 4.22 -16.23
CA PRO A 72 -10.66 5.49 -16.48
C PRO A 72 -12.06 5.26 -17.07
N GLY A 73 -13.03 6.06 -16.64
CA GLY A 73 -14.42 6.00 -17.12
C GLY A 73 -15.29 4.90 -16.48
N LYS A 74 -14.76 4.07 -15.57
CA LYS A 74 -15.59 3.15 -14.79
C LYS A 74 -16.35 3.87 -13.67
N PRO A 75 -17.61 3.50 -13.39
CA PRO A 75 -18.35 4.06 -12.27
C PRO A 75 -17.68 3.71 -10.93
N PRO A 76 -17.86 4.55 -9.90
CA PRO A 76 -17.43 4.19 -8.55
C PRO A 76 -18.23 2.96 -8.06
N GLY A 77 -17.58 2.11 -7.27
CA GLY A 77 -18.25 1.02 -6.58
C GLY A 77 -19.11 1.54 -5.43
N GLU A 78 -20.05 0.72 -4.99
CA GLU A 78 -20.98 1.04 -3.90
C GLU A 78 -20.26 1.25 -2.56
N ARG A 79 -19.16 0.52 -2.34
CA ARG A 79 -18.35 0.55 -1.13
C ARG A 79 -16.93 1.03 -1.40
N SER A 80 -16.37 1.76 -0.43
CA SER A 80 -14.99 2.22 -0.48
C SER A 80 -14.02 1.04 -0.33
N ARG A 81 -12.99 0.98 -1.19
CA ARG A 81 -11.90 -0.02 -1.11
C ARG A 81 -11.19 -0.01 0.25
N GLY A 82 -11.07 1.16 0.89
CA GLY A 82 -10.42 1.26 2.20
C GLY A 82 -11.19 0.56 3.32
N ARG A 83 -12.45 0.18 3.07
CA ARG A 83 -13.25 -0.63 3.98
C ARG A 83 -12.75 -2.07 4.04
N LEU A 84 -12.25 -2.63 2.92
CA LEU A 84 -11.65 -3.97 2.88
C LEU A 84 -10.48 -4.09 3.87
N THR A 85 -9.58 -3.11 3.84
CA THR A 85 -8.44 -3.06 4.75
C THR A 85 -8.90 -2.86 6.20
N ALA A 86 -9.83 -1.95 6.45
CA ALA A 86 -10.33 -1.70 7.80
C ALA A 86 -11.03 -2.92 8.41
N ASP A 87 -11.95 -3.54 7.66
CA ASP A 87 -12.71 -4.70 8.13
C ASP A 87 -11.79 -5.88 8.46
N PHE A 88 -10.80 -6.17 7.60
CA PHE A 88 -9.82 -7.22 7.89
C PHE A 88 -9.02 -6.94 9.15
N LEU A 89 -8.54 -5.70 9.35
CA LEU A 89 -7.72 -5.31 10.49
C LEU A 89 -8.49 -5.32 11.82
N THR A 90 -9.80 -5.07 11.78
CA THR A 90 -10.66 -5.10 12.97
C THR A 90 -11.29 -6.46 13.25
N GLY A 91 -11.28 -7.36 12.28
CA GLY A 91 -11.84 -8.71 12.38
C GLY A 91 -10.80 -9.78 12.73
N ASP A 92 -11.29 -11.01 12.85
CA ASP A 92 -10.50 -12.16 13.30
C ASP A 92 -10.36 -13.27 12.23
N ASP A 93 -10.96 -13.09 11.05
CA ASP A 93 -10.89 -14.05 9.94
C ASP A 93 -9.45 -14.34 9.53
N SER A 94 -9.16 -15.57 9.10
CA SER A 94 -7.88 -15.88 8.46
C SER A 94 -7.72 -15.06 7.17
N ALA A 95 -6.47 -14.83 6.73
CA ALA A 95 -6.21 -14.12 5.48
C ALA A 95 -6.89 -14.80 4.28
N ALA A 96 -6.92 -16.13 4.29
CA ALA A 96 -7.53 -16.96 3.26
C ALA A 96 -9.06 -16.85 3.24
N ASP A 97 -9.71 -16.97 4.40
CA ASP A 97 -11.17 -16.92 4.50
C ASP A 97 -11.69 -15.52 4.16
N TYR A 98 -11.02 -14.49 4.69
CA TYR A 98 -11.35 -13.11 4.38
C TYR A 98 -11.25 -12.84 2.87
N ALA A 99 -10.12 -13.21 2.25
CA ALA A 99 -9.88 -12.95 0.83
C ALA A 99 -10.93 -13.62 -0.08
N ARG A 100 -11.40 -14.83 0.27
CA ARG A 100 -12.43 -15.56 -0.50
C ARG A 100 -13.84 -15.03 -0.27
N ALA A 101 -14.12 -14.45 0.89
CA ALA A 101 -15.44 -13.93 1.24
C ALA A 101 -15.74 -12.54 0.63
N ILE A 102 -14.77 -11.90 -0.02
CA ILE A 102 -14.94 -10.54 -0.55
C ILE A 102 -15.97 -10.53 -1.69
N ASP A 103 -17.02 -9.74 -1.51
CA ASP A 103 -17.87 -9.31 -2.62
C ASP A 103 -17.12 -8.29 -3.50
N GLY A 104 -16.51 -8.79 -4.57
CA GLY A 104 -15.77 -8.00 -5.53
C GLY A 104 -16.63 -7.02 -6.33
N ALA A 105 -17.94 -7.26 -6.46
CA ALA A 105 -18.85 -6.43 -7.25
C ALA A 105 -19.23 -5.14 -6.51
N ALA A 106 -19.27 -5.15 -5.18
CA ALA A 106 -19.55 -3.98 -4.35
C ALA A 106 -18.45 -2.89 -4.42
N HIS A 107 -17.30 -3.15 -5.04
CA HIS A 107 -16.12 -2.28 -5.00
C HIS A 107 -15.62 -1.90 -6.39
N SER A 108 -15.10 -0.69 -6.56
CA SER A 108 -14.29 -0.33 -7.73
C SER A 108 -13.06 -1.23 -7.85
N GLY A 109 -12.45 -1.32 -9.04
CA GLY A 109 -11.24 -2.11 -9.29
C GLY A 109 -10.18 -1.94 -8.19
N PHE A 110 -9.73 -3.06 -7.62
CA PHE A 110 -8.78 -3.07 -6.51
C PHE A 110 -7.75 -4.20 -6.59
N ASN A 111 -6.64 -3.99 -5.90
CA ASN A 111 -5.72 -5.03 -5.45
C ASN A 111 -5.68 -4.97 -3.93
N LEU A 112 -5.75 -6.12 -3.26
CA LEU A 112 -5.73 -6.23 -1.81
C LEU A 112 -4.66 -7.25 -1.40
N LEU A 113 -3.82 -6.86 -0.45
CA LEU A 113 -2.92 -7.73 0.27
C LEU A 113 -3.43 -7.84 1.70
N VAL A 114 -3.64 -9.06 2.20
CA VAL A 114 -4.04 -9.34 3.59
C VAL A 114 -3.15 -10.44 4.16
N GLY A 115 -2.62 -10.24 5.35
CA GLY A 115 -1.82 -11.24 6.04
C GLY A 115 -2.22 -11.34 7.51
N ASP A 116 -2.20 -12.54 8.06
CA ASP A 116 -2.64 -12.87 9.43
C ASP A 116 -1.47 -13.33 10.31
N GLY A 117 -0.24 -13.00 9.92
CA GLY A 117 1.00 -13.45 10.55
C GLY A 117 1.46 -14.86 10.13
N ARG A 118 0.60 -15.66 9.49
CA ARG A 118 0.92 -17.02 9.02
C ARG A 118 1.01 -17.09 7.51
N GLU A 119 0.05 -16.48 6.83
CA GLU A 119 -0.02 -16.42 5.38
C GLU A 119 -0.15 -14.98 4.91
N LEU A 120 0.26 -14.72 3.68
CA LEU A 120 -0.04 -13.47 2.97
C LEU A 120 -0.86 -13.85 1.73
N TRP A 121 -1.99 -13.20 1.55
CA TRP A 121 -2.92 -13.45 0.46
C TRP A 121 -3.07 -12.20 -0.41
N TYR A 122 -3.17 -12.44 -1.71
CA TYR A 122 -3.48 -11.45 -2.72
C TYR A 122 -4.87 -11.70 -3.30
N ALA A 123 -5.71 -10.67 -3.26
CA ALA A 123 -7.05 -10.67 -3.85
C ALA A 123 -7.22 -9.48 -4.78
N SER A 124 -8.02 -9.65 -5.83
CA SER A 124 -8.44 -8.58 -6.72
C SER A 124 -9.77 -8.96 -7.35
N ASN A 125 -10.67 -7.99 -7.56
CA ASN A 125 -11.86 -8.20 -8.40
C ASN A 125 -11.54 -8.17 -9.90
N ARG A 126 -10.26 -8.32 -10.29
CA ARG A 126 -9.77 -8.44 -11.68
C ARG A 126 -8.99 -9.73 -11.92
N ILE A 127 -8.99 -10.64 -10.94
CA ILE A 127 -8.51 -12.02 -11.09
C ILE A 127 -9.68 -12.97 -10.78
N ALA A 128 -9.56 -14.23 -11.20
CA ALA A 128 -10.61 -15.22 -10.99
C ALA A 128 -10.76 -15.59 -9.51
N GLU A 129 -9.64 -15.87 -8.84
CA GLU A 129 -9.62 -16.36 -7.46
C GLU A 129 -8.49 -15.66 -6.68
N PRO A 130 -8.69 -15.34 -5.39
CA PRO A 130 -7.60 -14.92 -4.52
C PRO A 130 -6.58 -16.04 -4.33
N GLN A 131 -5.31 -15.68 -4.08
CA GLN A 131 -4.21 -16.65 -4.01
C GLN A 131 -3.25 -16.36 -2.85
N PRO A 132 -2.67 -17.39 -2.20
CA PRO A 132 -1.60 -17.20 -1.24
C PRO A 132 -0.31 -16.79 -1.96
N LEU A 133 0.51 -16.00 -1.29
CA LEU A 133 1.84 -15.59 -1.73
C LEU A 133 2.91 -16.42 -1.01
N ALA A 134 3.80 -17.02 -1.79
CA ALA A 134 4.97 -17.70 -1.27
C ALA A 134 5.97 -16.68 -0.68
N PRO A 135 6.97 -17.12 0.09
CA PRO A 135 8.06 -16.24 0.50
C PRO A 135 8.72 -15.54 -0.70
N GLY A 136 8.87 -14.22 -0.64
CA GLY A 136 9.41 -13.43 -1.75
C GLY A 136 9.16 -11.93 -1.64
N ILE A 137 9.57 -11.20 -2.69
CA ILE A 137 9.35 -9.75 -2.84
C ILE A 137 8.34 -9.52 -3.96
N TYR A 138 7.25 -8.85 -3.60
CA TYR A 138 6.14 -8.53 -4.51
C TYR A 138 5.95 -7.03 -4.62
N GLY A 139 5.49 -6.60 -5.78
CA GLY A 139 5.13 -5.22 -6.04
C GLY A 139 3.69 -5.12 -6.54
N VAL A 140 2.96 -4.09 -6.11
CA VAL A 140 1.68 -3.73 -6.69
C VAL A 140 1.59 -2.22 -6.85
N SER A 141 1.15 -1.78 -8.02
CA SER A 141 0.82 -0.37 -8.27
C SER A 141 -0.65 -0.27 -8.64
N ASN A 142 -0.99 0.16 -9.86
CA ASN A 142 -2.38 0.36 -10.27
C ASN A 142 -2.85 -0.60 -11.35
N HIS A 143 -2.16 -1.72 -11.44
CA HIS A 143 -2.58 -2.91 -12.17
C HIS A 143 -2.39 -4.11 -11.23
N LEU A 144 -2.57 -5.32 -11.75
CA LEU A 144 -2.35 -6.57 -11.03
C LEU A 144 -0.94 -6.69 -10.43
N LEU A 145 -0.81 -7.54 -9.41
CA LEU A 145 0.44 -7.91 -8.77
C LEU A 145 1.56 -8.17 -9.80
N ASP A 146 2.73 -7.59 -9.56
CA ASP A 146 3.94 -7.74 -10.36
C ASP A 146 3.81 -7.38 -11.86
N THR A 147 2.80 -6.59 -12.22
CA THR A 147 2.73 -6.00 -13.56
C THR A 147 4.02 -5.19 -13.81
N PRO A 148 4.76 -5.43 -14.92
CA PRO A 148 6.13 -4.94 -15.10
C PRO A 148 6.19 -3.47 -15.52
N TRP A 149 5.56 -2.58 -14.77
CA TRP A 149 5.70 -1.14 -14.97
C TRP A 149 7.10 -0.69 -14.57
N PRO A 150 7.74 0.21 -15.34
CA PRO A 150 9.12 0.63 -15.07
C PRO A 150 9.34 1.08 -13.61
N LYS A 151 8.43 1.90 -13.08
CA LYS A 151 8.47 2.37 -11.70
C LYS A 151 8.40 1.25 -10.66
N LEU A 152 7.61 0.21 -10.94
CA LEU A 152 7.47 -0.93 -10.03
C LEU A 152 8.73 -1.80 -10.08
N ALA A 153 9.31 -1.99 -11.26
CA ALA A 153 10.58 -2.70 -11.42
C ALA A 153 11.72 -1.99 -10.67
N THR A 154 11.87 -0.68 -10.86
CA THR A 154 12.81 0.16 -10.10
C THR A 154 12.56 0.06 -8.60
N ALA A 155 11.29 0.13 -8.19
CA ALA A 155 10.94 0.07 -6.78
C ALA A 155 11.29 -1.28 -6.14
N LYS A 156 10.98 -2.40 -6.79
CA LYS A 156 11.32 -3.74 -6.31
C LYS A 156 12.82 -3.95 -6.22
N ALA A 157 13.60 -3.47 -7.21
CA ALA A 157 15.04 -3.60 -7.21
C ALA A 157 15.69 -2.84 -6.04
N ARG A 158 15.37 -1.55 -5.89
CA ARG A 158 15.90 -0.72 -4.79
C ARG A 158 15.41 -1.19 -3.42
N PHE A 159 14.20 -1.73 -3.33
CA PHE A 159 13.69 -2.37 -2.10
C PHE A 159 14.52 -3.61 -1.73
N ALA A 160 14.81 -4.48 -2.70
CA ALA A 160 15.63 -5.67 -2.47
C ALA A 160 17.06 -5.32 -2.01
N GLU A 161 17.65 -4.24 -2.53
CA GLU A 161 18.94 -3.72 -2.07
C GLU A 161 18.89 -3.12 -0.66
N ALA A 162 17.74 -2.57 -0.24
CA ALA A 162 17.54 -1.99 1.08
C ALA A 162 17.29 -3.07 2.15
N LEU A 163 16.69 -4.21 1.79
CA LEU A 163 16.25 -5.25 2.71
C LEU A 163 17.34 -5.76 3.68
N PRO A 164 18.59 -6.03 3.24
CA PRO A 164 19.66 -6.49 4.13
C PRO A 164 20.20 -5.43 5.09
N ARG A 165 19.78 -4.16 4.95
CA ARG A 165 20.25 -3.03 5.77
C ARG A 165 19.36 -2.77 6.98
N LEU A 166 18.34 -3.59 7.19
CA LEU A 166 17.46 -3.49 8.35
C LEU A 166 18.26 -3.64 9.66
N PRO A 167 17.86 -2.94 10.74
CA PRO A 167 16.61 -2.19 10.90
C PRO A 167 16.64 -0.74 10.38
N ALA A 168 17.69 -0.31 9.63
CA ALA A 168 17.72 1.03 9.06
C ALA A 168 16.68 1.21 7.95
N GLU A 169 15.83 2.24 8.08
CA GLU A 169 14.68 2.44 7.19
C GLU A 169 14.91 3.50 6.09
N ASP A 170 16.01 4.25 6.16
CA ASP A 170 16.23 5.43 5.30
C ASP A 170 16.30 5.08 3.81
N ALA A 171 16.83 3.90 3.47
CA ALA A 171 16.88 3.43 2.09
C ALA A 171 15.47 3.18 1.50
N PHE A 172 14.51 2.73 2.31
CA PHE A 172 13.11 2.57 1.86
C PHE A 172 12.45 3.92 1.65
N PHE A 173 12.69 4.91 2.52
CA PHE A 173 12.16 6.25 2.29
C PHE A 173 12.84 6.96 1.11
N ALA A 174 14.14 6.75 0.89
CA ALA A 174 14.84 7.28 -0.29
C ALA A 174 14.33 6.64 -1.59
N LEU A 175 13.91 5.37 -1.54
CA LEU A 175 13.17 4.73 -2.62
C LEU A 175 11.80 5.40 -2.82
N LEU A 176 11.03 5.58 -1.75
CA LEU A 176 9.67 6.12 -1.84
C LEU A 176 9.64 7.60 -2.23
N ALA A 177 10.74 8.33 -2.08
CA ALA A 177 10.89 9.73 -2.47
C ALA A 177 11.32 9.94 -3.94
N ASP A 178 11.49 8.86 -4.71
CA ASP A 178 11.92 8.91 -6.11
C ASP A 178 10.85 9.53 -7.02
N ASP A 179 11.09 10.75 -7.48
CA ASP A 179 10.20 11.48 -8.39
C ASP A 179 10.65 11.44 -9.86
N GLU A 180 11.50 10.47 -10.24
CA GLU A 180 11.93 10.29 -11.63
C GLU A 180 10.74 9.97 -12.55
N ILE A 181 10.62 10.76 -13.63
CA ILE A 181 9.60 10.54 -14.67
C ILE A 181 10.19 9.65 -15.77
N VAL A 182 9.46 8.59 -16.08
CA VAL A 182 9.84 7.63 -17.12
C VAL A 182 9.66 8.28 -18.51
N PRO A 183 10.58 8.05 -19.47
CA PRO A 183 10.44 8.57 -20.82
C PRO A 183 9.15 8.09 -21.51
N ASP A 184 8.54 8.94 -22.34
CA ASP A 184 7.27 8.68 -23.01
C ASP A 184 7.19 7.32 -23.72
N ALA A 185 8.29 6.89 -24.35
CA ALA A 185 8.37 5.61 -25.07
C ALA A 185 8.18 4.38 -24.17
N HIS A 186 8.31 4.54 -22.86
CA HIS A 186 8.16 3.48 -21.86
C HIS A 186 6.92 3.68 -20.98
N LEU A 187 6.11 4.70 -21.24
CA LEU A 187 4.86 4.91 -20.52
C LEU A 187 3.80 3.89 -20.97
N PRO A 188 2.98 3.38 -20.03
CA PRO A 188 1.84 2.56 -20.41
C PRO A 188 0.78 3.42 -21.12
N ALA A 189 -0.02 2.81 -21.99
CA ALA A 189 -1.17 3.45 -22.61
C ALA A 189 -2.46 3.06 -21.85
N THR A 190 -2.73 3.71 -20.72
CA THR A 190 -3.82 3.30 -19.81
C THR A 190 -5.16 4.02 -20.05
N GLY A 191 -5.21 4.90 -21.05
CA GLY A 191 -6.42 5.66 -21.40
C GLY A 191 -6.56 7.00 -20.67
N ILE A 192 -5.54 7.45 -19.94
CA ILE A 192 -5.45 8.82 -19.41
C ILE A 192 -4.56 9.69 -20.33
N GLY A 193 -4.62 11.01 -20.17
CA GLY A 193 -3.79 11.92 -20.97
C GLY A 193 -2.29 11.75 -20.69
N LEU A 194 -1.44 12.02 -21.69
CA LEU A 194 0.01 11.83 -21.63
C LEU A 194 0.68 12.56 -20.45
N GLU A 195 0.22 13.78 -20.14
CA GLU A 195 0.72 14.55 -18.99
C GLU A 195 0.51 13.80 -17.66
N TRP A 196 -0.64 13.13 -17.52
CA TRP A 196 -0.92 12.29 -16.37
C TRP A 196 -0.13 10.98 -16.41
N GLU A 197 0.03 10.35 -17.58
CA GLU A 197 0.91 9.16 -17.69
C GLU A 197 2.34 9.46 -17.20
N ARG A 198 2.91 10.61 -17.60
CA ARG A 198 4.22 11.08 -17.14
C ARG A 198 4.26 11.24 -15.63
N ARG A 199 3.36 12.04 -15.06
CA ARG A 199 3.33 12.30 -13.60
C ARG A 199 3.20 11.02 -12.78
N LEU A 200 2.37 10.09 -13.26
CA LEU A 200 2.03 8.87 -12.56
C LEU A 200 3.03 7.74 -12.80
N SER A 201 4.02 7.97 -13.66
CA SER A 201 5.17 7.10 -13.84
C SER A 201 6.18 7.23 -12.70
N ALA A 202 6.18 8.34 -11.96
CA ALA A 202 7.02 8.50 -10.78
C ALA A 202 6.55 7.59 -9.62
N ILE A 203 7.50 7.22 -8.75
CA ILE A 203 7.20 6.55 -7.47
C ILE A 203 6.60 7.57 -6.49
N PHE A 204 7.22 8.73 -6.38
CA PHE A 204 6.72 9.90 -5.66
C PHE A 204 6.05 10.87 -6.62
N VAL A 205 4.72 10.91 -6.61
CA VAL A 205 3.92 11.70 -7.53
C VAL A 205 3.80 13.14 -7.04
N ARG A 206 4.15 14.10 -7.90
CA ARG A 206 3.98 15.55 -7.64
C ARG A 206 3.01 16.18 -8.63
N SER A 207 1.99 16.85 -8.11
CA SER A 207 1.15 17.81 -8.84
C SER A 207 0.47 18.78 -7.86
N PRO A 208 -0.17 19.87 -8.31
CA PRO A 208 -0.76 20.88 -7.42
C PRO A 208 -1.85 20.35 -6.49
N ASP A 209 -2.80 19.57 -7.02
CA ASP A 209 -4.00 19.14 -6.27
C ASP A 209 -3.98 17.66 -5.89
N TYR A 210 -3.02 16.91 -6.45
CA TYR A 210 -2.90 15.45 -6.33
C TYR A 210 -1.43 15.05 -6.21
N GLY A 211 -1.13 14.07 -5.37
CA GLY A 211 0.24 13.56 -5.29
C GLY A 211 0.39 12.52 -4.21
N THR A 212 1.62 12.07 -4.00
CA THR A 212 1.96 11.21 -2.87
C THR A 212 1.70 11.97 -1.58
N ARG A 213 0.79 11.44 -0.76
CA ARG A 213 0.35 12.02 0.51
C ARG A 213 0.91 11.31 1.73
N ALA A 214 1.26 10.04 1.56
CA ALA A 214 1.86 9.24 2.60
C ALA A 214 2.90 8.31 1.96
N SER A 215 4.09 8.29 2.55
CA SER A 215 5.10 7.26 2.35
C SER A 215 5.19 6.48 3.66
N THR A 216 4.87 5.19 3.62
CA THR A 216 4.77 4.34 4.80
C THR A 216 5.72 3.17 4.69
N VAL A 217 6.50 2.95 5.75
CA VAL A 217 7.31 1.76 5.96
C VAL A 217 6.73 0.98 7.14
N VAL A 218 6.46 -0.30 6.93
CA VAL A 218 6.05 -1.24 7.97
C VAL A 218 7.09 -2.32 8.08
N ARG A 219 7.45 -2.68 9.30
CA ARG A 219 8.30 -3.82 9.61
C ARG A 219 7.70 -4.59 10.78
N LEU A 220 7.39 -5.87 10.58
CA LEU A 220 7.00 -6.78 11.64
C LEU A 220 8.17 -7.67 11.98
N ASP A 221 8.35 -7.94 13.28
CA ASP A 221 9.51 -8.67 13.79
C ASP A 221 9.15 -10.13 14.11
N ALA A 222 10.07 -11.05 13.84
CA ALA A 222 9.85 -12.49 14.07
C ALA A 222 9.58 -12.82 15.55
N GLY A 223 10.13 -12.02 16.47
CA GLY A 223 9.90 -12.14 17.91
C GLY A 223 8.58 -11.53 18.40
N GLY A 224 7.74 -11.03 17.51
CA GLY A 224 6.56 -10.21 17.84
C GLY A 224 6.88 -8.71 17.85
N GLY A 225 5.82 -7.91 17.75
CA GLY A 225 5.92 -6.46 17.63
C GLY A 225 6.34 -5.99 16.23
N GLY A 226 6.97 -4.83 16.17
CA GLY A 226 7.39 -4.19 14.92
C GLY A 226 7.25 -2.67 14.97
N ARG A 227 7.22 -2.05 13.80
CA ARG A 227 7.10 -0.60 13.64
C ARG A 227 6.34 -0.23 12.39
N LEU A 228 5.51 0.80 12.50
CA LEU A 228 4.96 1.55 11.37
C LEU A 228 5.50 2.98 11.43
N ARG A 229 6.14 3.42 10.34
CA ARG A 229 6.60 4.80 10.16
C ARG A 229 5.97 5.40 8.90
N GLU A 230 5.35 6.57 9.03
CA GLU A 230 4.65 7.24 7.93
C GLU A 230 5.10 8.70 7.83
N ARG A 231 5.61 9.10 6.65
CA ARG A 231 5.85 10.50 6.29
C ARG A 231 4.67 11.01 5.48
N ARG A 232 4.14 12.17 5.86
CA ARG A 232 2.94 12.76 5.28
C ARG A 232 3.29 14.00 4.47
N PHE A 233 2.54 14.21 3.39
CA PHE A 233 2.77 15.31 2.46
C PHE A 233 1.45 15.95 2.02
N ASP A 234 1.54 17.23 1.71
CA ASP A 234 0.48 18.04 1.09
C ASP A 234 1.05 18.89 -0.07
N ALA A 235 0.24 19.81 -0.60
CA ALA A 235 0.66 20.69 -1.70
C ALA A 235 1.86 21.60 -1.36
N ALA A 236 2.13 21.87 -0.08
CA ALA A 236 3.26 22.66 0.39
C ALA A 236 4.52 21.81 0.66
N GLY A 237 4.42 20.47 0.59
CA GLY A 237 5.52 19.55 0.81
C GLY A 237 5.31 18.67 2.03
N ALA A 238 6.33 18.53 2.89
CA ALA A 238 6.25 17.67 4.07
C ALA A 238 5.27 18.25 5.11
N ALA A 239 4.28 17.45 5.50
CA ALA A 239 3.20 17.84 6.41
C ALA A 239 3.33 17.19 7.81
N GLY A 240 4.20 16.19 7.96
CA GLY A 240 4.51 15.59 9.27
C GLY A 240 4.99 14.15 9.18
N GLU A 241 5.32 13.57 10.32
CA GLU A 241 5.75 12.18 10.43
C GLU A 241 5.00 11.50 11.60
N SER A 242 4.77 10.20 11.48
CA SER A 242 4.27 9.33 12.54
C SER A 242 5.22 8.15 12.69
N VAL A 243 5.56 7.80 13.94
CA VAL A 243 6.29 6.57 14.27
C VAL A 243 5.47 5.86 15.35
N VAL A 244 5.06 4.63 15.09
CA VAL A 244 4.29 3.83 16.03
C VAL A 244 4.96 2.47 16.16
N ASP A 245 5.48 2.19 17.36
CA ASP A 245 5.95 0.85 17.70
C ASP A 245 4.76 -0.08 17.99
N LEU A 246 4.86 -1.29 17.47
CA LEU A 246 3.87 -2.36 17.59
C LEU A 246 4.34 -3.26 18.73
N ALA A 247 3.40 -3.62 19.61
CA ALA A 247 3.63 -4.47 20.78
C ALA A 247 3.07 -5.86 20.51
#